data_AF-A0A8I2ZML8-F1
#
_entry.id   AF-A0A8I2ZML8-F1
#
_cell.length_a   1.000
_cell.length_b   1.000
_cell.length_c   1.000
_cell.angle_alpha   90.00
_cell.angle_beta   90.00
_cell.angle_gamma   90.00
#
_symmetry.space_group_name_H-M   'P 1'
#
loop_
_entity.id
_entity.type
_entity.pdbx_description
1 polymer ?
#
loop_
_entity_poly.entity_id
_entity_poly.type
_entity_poly.pdbx_seq_one_letter_code
_entity_poly.pdbx_strand_id
1 'polypeptide(L)'
;MAGATPFNHDPNHLFIPEAVSLSPLRYCQPEPKLFHDLQSSGPAVTRLLAKMLSLQTAALLLLPLAAASPVARAAETSVTVTVDTAPAGPTSSTYNWAEGWKANFPIHQSCNITLRTQLEVALAETMTLAAHARDHLLHNPKSELATKFFGNQSVAGPIGWYSKVVSTDKSEMLFRCDDPDRNCATQDAWAGHWRGANATQETVICDLSYEIRRPLAALCGGGYTVAESKLNTYWATDLLHRAFHLPGISDGIIDHYAEDYAEALKLAATEPELYIIDSDTLQYFAIEAYAYDIAIPGVGCPGERPVIDTAAATSTAAPTTTAASDASGTTSADASCHTHDDGFVHC
;
A
#
# COMPACT_ATOMS: atom_id res chain seq x y z
N MET A 1 -16.84 -11.15 72.82
CA MET A 1 -18.07 -10.89 72.02
C MET A 1 -17.59 -10.48 70.63
N ALA A 2 -17.33 -11.46 69.77
CA ALA A 2 -18.07 -11.71 68.51
C ALA A 2 -18.09 -10.45 67.61
N GLY A 3 -17.37 -10.34 66.48
CA GLY A 3 -16.85 -11.34 65.54
C GLY A 3 -17.79 -11.49 64.36
N ALA A 4 -17.52 -10.81 63.24
CA ALA A 4 -18.11 -11.11 61.93
C ALA A 4 -17.11 -10.77 60.82
N THR A 5 -16.87 -11.79 59.99
CA THR A 5 -15.84 -11.99 58.97
C THR A 5 -16.25 -11.51 57.57
N PRO A 6 -15.30 -11.38 56.63
CA PRO A 6 -15.55 -11.00 55.24
C PRO A 6 -16.02 -12.19 54.38
N PHE A 7 -16.81 -11.88 53.34
CA PHE A 7 -17.26 -12.84 52.33
C PHE A 7 -16.13 -13.15 51.34
N ASN A 8 -15.80 -14.44 51.25
CA ASN A 8 -14.98 -15.06 50.23
C ASN A 8 -15.88 -16.05 49.48
N HIS A 9 -15.96 -15.98 48.16
CA HIS A 9 -16.69 -16.95 47.35
C HIS A 9 -15.87 -17.30 46.10
N ASP A 10 -15.22 -18.45 46.16
CA ASP A 10 -15.17 -19.45 45.09
C ASP A 10 -15.04 -20.82 45.78
N PRO A 11 -15.84 -21.83 45.42
CA PRO A 11 -15.33 -22.80 44.44
C PRO A 11 -16.40 -23.41 43.52
N ASN A 12 -15.99 -23.63 42.27
CA ASN A 12 -16.23 -24.82 41.45
C ASN A 12 -17.27 -25.85 41.95
N HIS A 13 -18.37 -26.00 41.21
CA HIS A 13 -18.97 -27.29 40.83
C HIS A 13 -20.29 -27.07 40.07
N LEU A 14 -20.38 -27.39 38.77
CA LEU A 14 -21.28 -28.41 38.21
C LEU A 14 -21.36 -28.42 36.65
N PHE A 15 -21.34 -29.65 36.14
CA PHE A 15 -21.85 -30.19 34.86
C PHE A 15 -21.14 -29.91 33.52
N ILE A 16 -20.37 -30.93 33.14
CA ILE A 16 -20.01 -31.36 31.79
C ILE A 16 -21.23 -32.03 31.13
N PRO A 17 -21.59 -31.71 29.87
CA PRO A 17 -22.24 -32.66 28.98
C PRO A 17 -21.24 -33.25 27.97
N GLU A 18 -21.48 -34.53 27.67
CA GLU A 18 -20.67 -35.43 26.87
C GLU A 18 -20.39 -34.97 25.44
N ALA A 19 -19.27 -35.46 24.93
CA ALA A 19 -18.75 -35.29 23.59
C ALA A 19 -19.64 -35.92 22.51
N VAL A 20 -19.91 -35.17 21.45
CA VAL A 20 -20.28 -35.73 20.14
C VAL A 20 -19.03 -35.77 19.28
N SER A 21 -18.58 -36.99 19.00
CA SER A 21 -17.53 -37.35 18.06
C SER A 21 -17.97 -37.01 16.63
N LEU A 22 -17.25 -36.10 15.97
CA LEU A 22 -17.25 -35.96 14.52
C LEU A 22 -15.84 -36.18 14.00
N SER A 23 -15.74 -37.20 13.14
CA SER A 23 -14.54 -37.68 12.50
C SER A 23 -13.94 -36.68 11.50
N PRO A 24 -12.63 -36.80 11.19
CA PRO A 24 -11.91 -35.80 10.40
C PRO A 24 -12.28 -35.85 8.92
N LEU A 25 -12.63 -34.69 8.37
CA LEU A 25 -12.66 -34.46 6.93
C LEU A 25 -11.24 -34.60 6.38
N ARG A 26 -11.08 -35.60 5.52
CA ARG A 26 -9.82 -35.90 4.83
C ARG A 26 -9.50 -34.80 3.82
N TYR A 27 -8.30 -34.28 3.99
CA TYR A 27 -7.43 -33.70 2.97
C TYR A 27 -7.54 -34.44 1.62
N CYS A 28 -7.83 -33.71 0.54
CA CYS A 28 -7.48 -34.13 -0.81
C CYS A 28 -6.09 -33.55 -1.13
N GLN A 29 -5.07 -34.39 -1.04
CA GLN A 29 -3.78 -34.19 -1.71
C GLN A 29 -3.87 -34.78 -3.12
N PRO A 30 -3.27 -34.15 -4.15
CA PRO A 30 -3.02 -34.81 -5.41
C PRO A 30 -1.66 -35.52 -5.35
N GLU A 31 -1.64 -36.84 -5.62
CA GLU A 31 -0.39 -37.54 -5.95
C GLU A 31 -0.35 -37.95 -7.43
N PRO A 32 0.86 -38.00 -8.04
CA PRO A 32 1.06 -38.23 -9.46
C PRO A 32 1.21 -39.72 -9.76
N LYS A 33 0.74 -40.17 -10.92
CA LYS A 33 1.23 -41.41 -11.54
C LYS A 33 1.50 -41.23 -13.02
N LEU A 34 2.77 -41.45 -13.35
CA LEU A 34 3.31 -41.83 -14.65
C LEU A 34 2.39 -42.83 -15.38
N PHE A 35 2.16 -42.58 -16.66
CA PHE A 35 2.08 -43.64 -17.66
C PHE A 35 2.94 -43.22 -18.86
N HIS A 36 3.98 -44.02 -19.10
CA HIS A 36 4.80 -44.01 -20.31
C HIS A 36 4.11 -44.86 -21.39
N ASP A 37 4.35 -44.47 -22.63
CA ASP A 37 4.30 -45.23 -23.88
C ASP A 37 2.97 -45.78 -24.40
N LEU A 38 2.48 -45.14 -25.47
CA LEU A 38 2.13 -45.87 -26.70
C LEU A 38 2.26 -44.95 -27.94
N GLN A 39 3.22 -45.35 -28.77
CA GLN A 39 3.52 -44.82 -30.10
C GLN A 39 2.39 -45.04 -31.11
N SER A 40 2.35 -44.10 -32.06
CA SER A 40 2.01 -44.25 -33.48
C SER A 40 0.69 -44.90 -33.88
N SER A 41 -0.17 -44.11 -34.54
CA SER A 41 -0.72 -44.42 -35.88
C SER A 41 -1.52 -43.22 -36.42
N GLY A 42 -1.32 -42.93 -37.71
CA GLY A 42 -1.87 -41.79 -38.44
C GLY A 42 -3.36 -41.89 -38.84
N PRO A 43 -3.82 -41.04 -39.80
CA PRO A 43 -5.12 -40.39 -39.72
C PRO A 43 -6.18 -40.94 -40.70
N ALA A 44 -7.43 -40.97 -40.26
CA ALA A 44 -8.69 -40.88 -41.02
C ALA A 44 -9.81 -41.03 -39.96
N VAL A 45 -10.91 -40.29 -39.92
CA VAL A 45 -12.02 -40.39 -40.85
C VAL A 45 -12.96 -39.21 -40.58
N THR A 46 -13.33 -38.55 -41.66
CA THR A 46 -14.34 -37.49 -41.78
C THR A 46 -15.76 -38.07 -41.72
N ARG A 47 -16.72 -37.27 -41.22
CA ARG A 47 -18.19 -37.36 -41.42
C ARG A 47 -18.94 -38.47 -40.68
N LEU A 48 -19.83 -38.07 -39.76
CA LEU A 48 -21.25 -38.46 -39.80
C LEU A 48 -22.06 -37.63 -38.78
N LEU A 49 -22.79 -36.62 -39.27
CA LEU A 49 -23.87 -35.95 -38.54
C LEU A 49 -25.05 -35.82 -39.51
N ALA A 50 -25.97 -36.79 -39.46
CA ALA A 50 -27.29 -36.68 -40.09
C ALA A 50 -28.22 -37.75 -39.52
N LYS A 51 -29.50 -37.36 -39.38
CA LYS A 51 -30.67 -38.11 -38.92
C LYS A 51 -30.90 -38.08 -37.40
N MET A 52 -31.79 -37.19 -36.98
CA MET A 52 -33.14 -37.61 -36.61
C MET A 52 -34.10 -36.44 -36.86
N LEU A 53 -35.10 -36.69 -37.70
CA LEU A 53 -36.21 -35.79 -37.99
C LEU A 53 -37.50 -36.44 -37.48
N SER A 54 -38.46 -35.57 -37.11
CA SER A 54 -39.90 -35.77 -36.97
C SER A 54 -40.46 -36.36 -35.67
N LEU A 55 -41.13 -35.52 -34.87
CA LEU A 55 -42.60 -35.44 -34.90
C LEU A 55 -43.10 -34.09 -34.38
N GLN A 56 -44.16 -33.60 -35.03
CA GLN A 56 -44.76 -32.26 -34.92
C GLN A 56 -45.71 -32.13 -33.71
N THR A 57 -45.88 -30.93 -33.18
CA THR A 57 -47.19 -30.42 -32.74
C THR A 57 -47.25 -28.90 -32.88
N ALA A 58 -48.37 -28.43 -33.44
CA ALA A 58 -48.67 -27.05 -33.79
C ALA A 58 -49.06 -26.22 -32.56
N ALA A 59 -48.61 -24.96 -32.49
CA ALA A 59 -49.18 -23.95 -31.60
C ALA A 59 -49.10 -22.54 -32.23
N LEU A 60 -50.29 -22.01 -32.47
CA LEU A 60 -50.74 -20.64 -32.78
C LEU A 60 -49.71 -19.50 -32.93
N LEU A 61 -49.76 -18.87 -34.10
CA LEU A 61 -49.32 -17.48 -34.34
C LEU A 61 -50.32 -16.48 -33.74
N LEU A 62 -49.83 -15.57 -32.90
CA LEU A 62 -50.49 -14.30 -32.56
C LEU A 62 -49.49 -13.17 -32.86
N LEU A 63 -49.69 -12.47 -33.99
CA LEU A 63 -49.03 -11.20 -34.28
C LEU A 63 -49.80 -10.05 -33.59
N PRO A 64 -49.13 -9.12 -32.89
CA PRO A 64 -49.72 -7.81 -32.65
C PRO A 64 -49.50 -6.92 -33.88
N LEU A 65 -50.59 -6.38 -34.43
CA LEU A 65 -50.54 -5.25 -35.35
C LEU A 65 -50.01 -4.03 -34.60
N ALA A 66 -48.79 -3.59 -34.91
CA ALA A 66 -48.33 -2.25 -34.54
C ALA A 66 -49.02 -1.23 -35.44
N ALA A 67 -49.94 -0.45 -34.88
CA ALA A 67 -50.54 0.71 -35.52
C ALA A 67 -49.48 1.81 -35.69
N ALA A 68 -49.05 2.07 -36.93
CA ALA A 68 -48.26 3.24 -37.26
C ALA A 68 -49.17 4.48 -37.16
N SER A 69 -48.91 5.34 -36.17
CA SER A 69 -49.54 6.68 -36.11
C SER A 69 -48.84 7.61 -37.10
N PRO A 70 -49.57 8.44 -37.87
CA PRO A 70 -48.94 9.45 -38.70
C PRO A 70 -48.37 10.54 -37.80
N VAL A 71 -47.04 10.66 -37.76
CA VAL A 71 -46.38 11.84 -37.20
C VAL A 71 -46.69 13.00 -38.14
N ALA A 72 -47.55 13.91 -37.67
CA ALA A 72 -47.75 15.19 -38.32
C ALA A 72 -46.42 15.95 -38.33
N ARG A 73 -45.92 16.24 -39.54
CA ARG A 73 -44.70 17.02 -39.75
C ARG A 73 -44.98 18.45 -39.28
N ALA A 74 -44.42 18.83 -38.14
CA ALA A 74 -44.44 20.22 -37.70
C ALA A 74 -43.72 21.06 -38.77
N ALA A 75 -44.39 22.11 -39.25
CA ALA A 75 -43.77 23.08 -40.14
C ALA A 75 -42.63 23.77 -39.38
N GLU A 76 -41.39 23.56 -39.83
CA GLU A 76 -40.23 24.26 -39.32
C GLU A 76 -40.38 25.75 -39.62
N THR A 77 -40.72 26.52 -38.60
CA THR A 77 -40.67 27.97 -38.66
C THR A 77 -39.22 28.36 -38.44
N SER A 78 -38.50 28.68 -39.50
CA SER A 78 -37.13 29.21 -39.41
C SER A 78 -37.18 30.63 -38.82
N VAL A 79 -36.90 30.72 -37.52
CA VAL A 79 -36.64 32.00 -36.87
C VAL A 79 -35.17 32.33 -37.09
N THR A 80 -34.89 33.32 -37.93
CA THR A 80 -33.55 33.90 -38.05
C THR A 80 -33.29 34.74 -36.80
N VAL A 81 -32.56 34.19 -35.83
CA VAL A 81 -32.02 34.94 -34.70
C VAL A 81 -30.70 35.56 -35.16
N THR A 82 -30.68 36.87 -35.40
CA THR A 82 -29.44 37.63 -35.46
C THR A 82 -28.88 37.70 -34.05
N VAL A 83 -27.87 36.88 -33.76
CA VAL A 83 -27.02 37.03 -32.60
C VAL A 83 -26.05 38.15 -32.92
N ASP A 84 -26.11 39.26 -32.18
CA ASP A 84 -25.06 40.25 -32.19
C ASP A 84 -23.76 39.58 -31.73
N THR A 85 -22.86 39.29 -32.68
CA THR A 85 -21.49 38.90 -32.35
C THR A 85 -20.82 40.12 -31.74
N ALA A 86 -20.90 40.24 -30.42
CA ALA A 86 -20.01 41.11 -29.68
C ALA A 86 -18.58 40.86 -30.17
N PRO A 87 -17.75 41.91 -30.41
CA PRO A 87 -16.35 41.72 -30.76
C PRO A 87 -15.76 40.73 -29.78
N ALA A 88 -15.03 39.72 -30.26
CA ALA A 88 -14.30 38.82 -29.39
C ALA A 88 -13.45 39.69 -28.46
N GLY A 89 -13.92 39.82 -27.21
CA GLY A 89 -13.13 40.47 -26.17
C GLY A 89 -11.80 39.74 -26.09
N PRO A 90 -10.73 40.40 -25.62
CA PRO A 90 -9.46 39.72 -25.40
C PRO A 90 -9.76 38.44 -24.64
N THR A 91 -9.32 37.29 -25.18
CA THR A 91 -9.40 36.02 -24.48
C THR A 91 -8.57 36.18 -23.22
N SER A 92 -9.22 36.59 -22.13
CA SER A 92 -8.66 36.49 -20.81
C SER A 92 -8.45 35.01 -20.58
N SER A 93 -7.23 34.53 -20.82
CA SER A 93 -6.84 33.19 -20.40
C SER A 93 -7.01 33.18 -18.89
N THR A 94 -8.12 32.60 -18.42
CA THR A 94 -8.36 32.40 -17.00
C THR A 94 -7.18 31.58 -16.50
N TYR A 95 -6.39 32.17 -15.60
CA TYR A 95 -5.24 31.48 -15.02
C TYR A 95 -5.69 30.16 -14.39
N ASN A 96 -5.15 29.04 -14.88
CA ASN A 96 -5.39 27.71 -14.34
C ASN A 96 -4.15 27.25 -13.58
N TRP A 97 -4.18 27.37 -12.25
CA TRP A 97 -3.06 26.99 -11.39
C TRP A 97 -2.71 25.48 -11.45
N ALA A 98 -3.63 24.65 -11.95
CA ALA A 98 -3.45 23.20 -12.11
C ALA A 98 -3.13 22.79 -13.56
N GLU A 99 -2.86 23.75 -14.45
CA GLU A 99 -2.45 23.43 -15.82
C GLU A 99 -1.14 22.62 -15.80
N GLY A 100 -1.13 21.50 -16.53
CA GLY A 100 0.03 20.60 -16.61
C GLY A 100 0.12 19.55 -15.48
N TRP A 101 -0.57 19.74 -14.35
CA TRP A 101 -0.54 18.83 -13.21
C TRP A 101 -0.96 17.39 -13.58
N LYS A 102 -0.15 16.42 -13.17
CA LYS A 102 -0.41 14.98 -13.30
C LYS A 102 -0.66 14.36 -11.93
N ALA A 103 -1.88 13.91 -11.71
CA ALA A 103 -2.29 13.23 -10.49
C ALA A 103 -1.62 11.86 -10.30
N ASN A 104 -1.41 11.14 -11.40
CA ASN A 104 -0.96 9.75 -11.44
C ASN A 104 0.47 9.65 -11.96
N PHE A 105 1.22 8.66 -11.46
CA PHE A 105 2.57 8.35 -11.93
C PHE A 105 2.54 7.94 -13.42
N PRO A 106 3.29 8.63 -14.30
CA PRO A 106 3.52 8.19 -15.66
C PRO A 106 4.16 6.80 -15.73
N ILE A 107 3.71 5.99 -16.69
CA ILE A 107 4.31 4.70 -17.03
C ILE A 107 4.95 4.81 -18.42
N HIS A 108 6.22 4.43 -18.52
CA HIS A 108 7.02 4.48 -19.73
C HIS A 108 6.47 3.52 -20.81
N GLN A 109 6.72 3.85 -22.08
CA GLN A 109 6.29 3.04 -23.23
C GLN A 109 6.99 1.67 -23.33
N SER A 110 8.07 1.45 -22.57
CA SER A 110 8.72 0.13 -22.46
C SER A 110 7.78 -0.94 -21.88
N CYS A 111 6.78 -0.52 -21.10
CA CYS A 111 5.79 -1.44 -20.56
C CYS A 111 4.78 -1.81 -21.66
N ASN A 112 4.78 -3.08 -22.06
CA ASN A 112 3.72 -3.60 -22.92
C ASN A 112 2.35 -3.48 -22.24
N ILE A 113 1.26 -3.70 -22.99
CA ILE A 113 -0.09 -3.46 -22.48
C ILE A 113 -0.40 -4.27 -21.20
N THR A 114 0.07 -5.51 -21.10
CA THR A 114 -0.16 -6.37 -19.94
C THR A 114 0.56 -5.84 -18.70
N LEU A 115 1.85 -5.49 -18.83
CA LEU A 115 2.64 -4.94 -17.73
C LEU A 115 2.10 -3.58 -17.29
N ARG A 116 1.76 -2.73 -18.27
CA ARG A 116 1.14 -1.43 -18.03
C ARG A 116 -0.14 -1.56 -17.21
N THR A 117 -1.08 -2.41 -17.61
CA THR A 117 -2.36 -2.56 -16.88
C THR A 117 -2.15 -3.03 -15.45
N GLN A 118 -1.24 -3.98 -15.21
CA GLN A 118 -0.92 -4.40 -13.84
C GLN A 118 -0.32 -3.26 -13.02
N LEU A 119 0.61 -2.51 -13.60
CA LEU A 119 1.28 -1.41 -12.93
C LEU A 119 0.35 -0.21 -12.68
N GLU A 120 -0.61 0.06 -13.57
CA GLU A 120 -1.65 1.07 -13.36
C GLU A 120 -2.51 0.75 -12.14
N VAL A 121 -2.93 -0.51 -11.99
CA VAL A 121 -3.66 -0.98 -10.81
C VAL A 121 -2.80 -0.86 -9.56
N ALA A 122 -1.57 -1.36 -9.61
CA ALA A 122 -0.63 -1.34 -8.51
C ALA A 122 -0.33 0.10 -8.01
N LEU A 123 -0.09 1.05 -8.93
CA LEU A 123 0.13 2.45 -8.59
C LEU A 123 -1.13 3.10 -7.98
N ALA A 124 -2.32 2.75 -8.47
CA ALA A 124 -3.57 3.21 -7.86
C ALA A 124 -3.76 2.66 -6.44
N GLU A 125 -3.38 1.40 -6.19
CA GLU A 125 -3.37 0.81 -4.84
C GLU A 125 -2.35 1.51 -3.93
N THR A 126 -1.16 1.87 -4.43
CA THR A 126 -0.17 2.69 -3.68
C THR A 126 -0.73 4.04 -3.28
N MET A 127 -1.41 4.73 -4.21
CA MET A 127 -2.06 6.01 -3.93
C MET A 127 -3.15 5.85 -2.88
N THR A 128 -3.91 4.75 -2.93
CA THR A 128 -4.94 4.40 -1.93
C THR A 128 -4.31 4.15 -0.55
N LEU A 129 -3.23 3.38 -0.49
CA LEU A 129 -2.50 3.08 0.73
C LEU A 129 -1.94 4.36 1.39
N ALA A 130 -1.30 5.22 0.60
CA ALA A 130 -0.76 6.49 1.09
C ALA A 130 -1.86 7.45 1.54
N ALA A 131 -2.96 7.57 0.78
CA ALA A 131 -4.11 8.39 1.17
C ALA A 131 -4.72 7.89 2.48
N HIS A 132 -4.88 6.57 2.64
CA HIS A 132 -5.35 5.98 3.87
C HIS A 132 -4.44 6.30 5.06
N ALA A 133 -3.13 6.11 4.92
CA ALA A 133 -2.15 6.39 5.98
C ALA A 133 -2.18 7.87 6.42
N ARG A 134 -2.24 8.79 5.44
CA ARG A 134 -2.43 10.23 5.69
C ARG A 134 -3.71 10.48 6.49
N ASP A 135 -4.83 9.93 6.03
CA ASP A 135 -6.15 10.19 6.61
C ASP A 135 -6.29 9.58 8.00
N HIS A 136 -5.69 8.40 8.26
CA HIS A 136 -5.59 7.82 9.58
C HIS A 136 -4.91 8.78 10.57
N LEU A 137 -3.77 9.35 10.18
CA LEU A 137 -3.03 10.30 11.03
C LEU A 137 -3.76 11.63 11.22
N LEU A 138 -4.47 12.11 10.19
CA LEU A 138 -5.29 13.32 10.30
C LEU A 138 -6.49 13.13 11.23
N HIS A 139 -7.15 11.98 11.17
CA HIS A 139 -8.32 11.68 11.99
C HIS A 139 -7.96 11.25 13.42
N ASN A 140 -6.84 10.53 13.57
CA ASN A 140 -6.43 9.96 14.84
C ASN A 140 -4.90 10.03 15.03
N PRO A 141 -4.32 11.23 15.22
CA PRO A 141 -2.88 11.42 15.32
C PRO A 141 -2.24 10.77 16.57
N LYS A 142 -3.07 10.32 17.54
CA LYS A 142 -2.65 9.67 18.78
C LYS A 142 -3.20 8.25 18.90
N SER A 143 -3.51 7.61 17.77
CA SER A 143 -3.93 6.21 17.77
C SER A 143 -2.84 5.31 18.36
N GLU A 144 -3.21 4.10 18.79
CA GLU A 144 -2.23 3.10 19.23
C GLU A 144 -1.21 2.82 18.12
N LEU A 145 -1.64 2.78 16.85
CA LEU A 145 -0.76 2.60 15.69
C LEU A 145 0.16 3.80 15.46
N ALA A 146 -0.35 5.03 15.54
CA ALA A 146 0.46 6.23 15.40
C ALA A 146 1.52 6.29 16.52
N THR A 147 1.11 6.03 17.76
CA THR A 147 2.01 6.02 18.92
C THR A 147 3.04 4.91 18.81
N LYS A 148 2.66 3.75 18.26
CA LYS A 148 3.54 2.60 18.07
C LYS A 148 4.71 2.89 17.12
N PHE A 149 4.48 3.60 16.02
CA PHE A 149 5.53 3.89 15.02
C PHE A 149 6.22 5.23 15.25
N PHE A 150 5.50 6.23 15.77
CA PHE A 150 5.97 7.61 15.86
C PHE A 150 6.14 8.09 17.30
N GLY A 151 5.89 7.23 18.30
CA GLY A 151 5.94 7.61 19.71
C GLY A 151 4.98 8.76 20.03
N ASN A 152 5.41 9.67 20.91
CA ASN A 152 4.68 10.89 21.23
C ASN A 152 5.14 12.09 20.36
N GLN A 153 5.79 11.83 19.22
CA GLN A 153 6.32 12.86 18.33
C GLN A 153 5.23 13.41 17.39
N SER A 154 5.58 14.47 16.66
CA SER A 154 4.66 15.07 15.68
C SER A 154 4.49 14.20 14.44
N VAL A 155 3.25 13.83 14.13
CA VAL A 155 2.93 13.10 12.88
C VAL A 155 2.78 14.01 11.66
N ALA A 156 3.09 15.31 11.76
CA ALA A 156 2.98 16.25 10.65
C ALA A 156 3.89 15.88 9.47
N GLY A 157 5.09 15.37 9.75
CA GLY A 157 6.02 14.90 8.72
C GLY A 157 5.49 13.70 7.94
N PRO A 158 5.15 12.58 8.62
CA PRO A 158 4.49 11.45 7.96
C PRO A 158 3.26 11.85 7.15
N ILE A 159 2.38 12.71 7.69
CA ILE A 159 1.23 13.27 6.94
C ILE A 159 1.69 13.98 5.67
N GLY A 160 2.74 14.80 5.76
CA GLY A 160 3.34 15.51 4.63
C GLY A 160 3.84 14.57 3.55
N TRP A 161 4.59 13.52 3.91
CA TRP A 161 5.13 12.56 2.96
C TRP A 161 4.05 11.78 2.21
N TYR A 162 3.05 11.27 2.93
CA TYR A 162 1.90 10.64 2.27
C TYR A 162 1.12 11.62 1.40
N SER A 163 1.01 12.88 1.83
CA SER A 163 0.37 13.93 1.02
C SER A 163 1.12 14.20 -0.26
N LYS A 164 2.47 14.17 -0.26
CA LYS A 164 3.27 14.30 -1.48
C LYS A 164 3.03 13.15 -2.44
N VAL A 165 2.98 11.91 -1.94
CA VAL A 165 2.58 10.74 -2.76
C VAL A 165 1.21 10.97 -3.39
N VAL A 166 0.21 11.42 -2.62
CA VAL A 166 -1.16 11.56 -3.12
C VAL A 166 -1.35 12.76 -4.06
N SER A 167 -0.73 13.91 -3.79
CA SER A 167 -1.19 15.19 -4.35
C SER A 167 -0.15 15.94 -5.20
N THR A 168 1.15 15.63 -5.09
CA THR A 168 2.19 16.30 -5.87
C THR A 168 2.02 16.03 -7.37
N ASP A 169 2.48 16.98 -8.20
CA ASP A 169 2.62 16.78 -9.65
C ASP A 169 3.61 15.66 -9.97
N LYS A 170 3.15 14.64 -10.68
CA LYS A 170 3.94 13.45 -11.02
C LYS A 170 4.43 13.46 -12.46
N SER A 171 4.31 14.58 -13.17
CA SER A 171 4.69 14.73 -14.58
C SER A 171 6.10 14.20 -14.89
N GLU A 172 7.03 14.40 -13.97
CA GLU A 172 8.44 13.98 -14.12
C GLU A 172 8.75 12.59 -13.52
N MET A 173 7.81 11.93 -12.83
CA MET A 173 8.05 10.71 -12.03
C MET A 173 7.71 9.43 -12.79
N LEU A 174 8.68 8.84 -13.48
CA LEU A 174 8.42 7.81 -14.46
C LEU A 174 8.72 6.38 -13.95
N PHE A 175 7.74 5.50 -14.08
CA PHE A 175 7.89 4.07 -13.84
C PHE A 175 8.09 3.33 -15.17
N ARG A 176 9.10 2.47 -15.27
CA ARG A 176 9.47 1.79 -16.53
C ARG A 176 9.63 0.28 -16.36
N CYS A 177 9.59 -0.44 -17.47
CA CYS A 177 9.67 -1.91 -17.52
C CYS A 177 10.89 -2.42 -18.30
N ASP A 178 11.59 -1.53 -19.01
CA ASP A 178 12.94 -1.82 -19.47
C ASP A 178 13.95 -1.45 -18.37
N ASP A 179 15.14 -2.04 -18.46
CA ASP A 179 16.21 -1.89 -17.48
C ASP A 179 17.48 -1.34 -18.17
N PRO A 180 17.58 -0.01 -18.33
CA PRO A 180 18.75 0.61 -18.96
C PRO A 180 20.05 0.38 -18.20
N ASP A 181 19.94 0.24 -16.87
CA ASP A 181 21.09 0.14 -15.97
C ASP A 181 21.54 -1.33 -15.79
N ARG A 182 20.75 -2.29 -16.29
CA ARG A 182 20.98 -3.74 -16.23
C ARG A 182 21.02 -4.31 -14.81
N ASN A 183 20.40 -3.61 -13.85
CA ASN A 183 20.40 -4.06 -12.46
C ASN A 183 19.45 -5.23 -12.23
N CYS A 184 18.33 -5.33 -12.97
CA CYS A 184 17.43 -6.49 -12.91
C CYS A 184 18.13 -7.79 -13.33
N ALA A 185 19.09 -7.70 -14.26
CA ALA A 185 19.82 -8.86 -14.78
C ALA A 185 21.08 -9.21 -13.96
N THR A 186 21.59 -8.27 -13.16
CA THR A 186 22.88 -8.43 -12.46
C THR A 186 22.74 -8.51 -10.95
N GLN A 187 21.60 -8.09 -10.39
CA GLN A 187 21.32 -8.13 -8.98
C GLN A 187 20.31 -9.23 -8.69
N ASP A 188 20.77 -10.29 -8.03
CA ASP A 188 19.93 -11.43 -7.70
C ASP A 188 18.75 -11.01 -6.82
N ALA A 189 17.56 -11.50 -7.16
CA ALA A 189 16.30 -11.24 -6.48
C ALA A 189 15.83 -9.76 -6.46
N TRP A 190 16.45 -8.87 -7.22
CA TRP A 190 15.92 -7.52 -7.38
C TRP A 190 14.63 -7.56 -8.19
N ALA A 191 13.54 -7.14 -7.56
CA ALA A 191 12.25 -6.99 -8.24
C ALA A 191 12.11 -5.61 -8.93
N GLY A 192 13.13 -4.76 -8.78
CA GLY A 192 13.21 -3.44 -9.41
C GLY A 192 14.07 -2.51 -8.59
N HIS A 193 14.30 -1.31 -9.10
CA HIS A 193 15.19 -0.36 -8.46
C HIS A 193 14.87 1.09 -8.84
N TRP A 194 15.34 2.02 -8.02
CA TRP A 194 15.48 3.42 -8.42
C TRP A 194 16.74 3.58 -9.28
N ARG A 195 16.71 4.48 -10.27
CA ARG A 195 17.84 4.65 -11.21
C ARG A 195 18.96 5.55 -10.66
N GLY A 196 18.79 6.14 -9.48
CA GLY A 196 19.81 6.94 -8.84
C GLY A 196 20.25 8.12 -9.71
N ALA A 197 21.56 8.39 -9.74
CA ALA A 197 22.15 9.47 -10.52
C ALA A 197 21.95 9.35 -12.05
N ASN A 198 21.60 8.17 -12.58
CA ASN A 198 21.39 7.99 -14.02
C ASN A 198 20.06 8.60 -14.50
N ALA A 199 19.04 8.61 -13.64
CA ALA A 199 17.77 9.33 -13.83
C ALA A 199 17.00 9.38 -12.50
N THR A 200 17.15 10.48 -11.77
CA THR A 200 16.69 10.57 -10.38
C THR A 200 15.18 10.50 -10.19
N GLN A 201 14.39 10.78 -11.23
CA GLN A 201 12.92 10.68 -11.16
C GLN A 201 12.38 9.40 -11.80
N GLU A 202 13.23 8.38 -12.01
CA GLU A 202 12.84 7.14 -12.65
C GLU A 202 13.03 5.91 -11.75
N THR A 203 12.08 4.98 -11.83
CA THR A 203 12.19 3.64 -11.24
C THR A 203 11.87 2.54 -12.24
N VAL A 204 12.68 1.48 -12.20
CA VAL A 204 12.57 0.29 -13.03
C VAL A 204 11.82 -0.80 -12.27
N ILE A 205 10.81 -1.39 -12.92
CA ILE A 205 10.12 -2.59 -12.47
C ILE A 205 10.70 -3.79 -13.21
N CYS A 206 11.34 -4.72 -12.49
CA CYS A 206 11.84 -5.96 -13.08
C CYS A 206 10.71 -6.99 -13.23
N ASP A 207 10.89 -7.96 -14.13
CA ASP A 207 9.94 -9.05 -14.38
C ASP A 207 9.52 -9.78 -13.08
N LEU A 208 10.48 -9.98 -12.18
CA LEU A 208 10.24 -10.63 -10.89
C LEU A 208 9.11 -9.97 -10.09
N SER A 209 8.93 -8.64 -10.16
CA SER A 209 7.81 -7.99 -9.46
C SER A 209 6.45 -8.51 -9.92
N TYR A 210 6.28 -8.75 -11.22
CA TYR A 210 5.02 -9.25 -11.77
C TYR A 210 4.74 -10.71 -11.40
N GLU A 211 5.75 -11.44 -10.93
CA GLU A 211 5.62 -12.83 -10.49
C GLU A 211 5.32 -12.93 -8.99
N ILE A 212 5.94 -12.08 -8.17
CA ILE A 212 5.94 -12.28 -6.71
C ILE A 212 5.08 -11.27 -5.94
N ARG A 213 4.80 -10.10 -6.51
CA ARG A 213 4.04 -9.04 -5.82
C ARG A 213 2.55 -9.36 -5.85
N ARG A 214 1.92 -9.24 -4.69
CA ARG A 214 0.47 -9.47 -4.52
C ARG A 214 -0.30 -8.15 -4.60
N PRO A 215 -1.56 -8.15 -5.10
CA PRO A 215 -2.42 -6.98 -5.03
C PRO A 215 -2.79 -6.66 -3.58
N LEU A 216 -3.04 -5.39 -3.26
CA LEU A 216 -3.42 -4.92 -1.93
C LEU A 216 -4.70 -5.60 -1.43
N ALA A 217 -5.61 -5.98 -2.33
CA ALA A 217 -6.81 -6.74 -2.01
C ALA A 217 -6.55 -8.12 -1.37
N ALA A 218 -5.32 -8.64 -1.47
CA ALA A 218 -4.90 -9.88 -0.82
C ALA A 218 -4.20 -9.67 0.53
N LEU A 219 -4.23 -8.45 1.09
CA LEU A 219 -3.62 -8.13 2.38
C LEU A 219 -4.18 -9.03 3.49
N CYS A 220 -3.29 -9.47 4.39
CA CYS A 220 -3.58 -10.43 5.47
C CYS A 220 -3.99 -11.84 5.01
N GLY A 221 -4.02 -12.11 3.70
CA GLY A 221 -4.24 -13.44 3.15
C GLY A 221 -2.94 -14.26 3.03
N GLY A 222 -3.08 -15.59 2.99
CA GLY A 222 -1.98 -16.49 2.64
C GLY A 222 -0.82 -16.48 3.62
N GLY A 223 -1.09 -16.26 4.91
CA GLY A 223 -0.11 -16.29 5.99
C GLY A 223 0.72 -15.02 6.17
N TYR A 224 0.40 -13.93 5.46
CA TYR A 224 1.08 -12.66 5.64
C TYR A 224 0.76 -12.05 7.01
N THR A 225 1.80 -11.61 7.71
CA THR A 225 1.71 -10.73 8.88
C THR A 225 2.66 -9.56 8.69
N VAL A 226 2.28 -8.38 9.18
CA VAL A 226 3.07 -7.15 8.99
C VAL A 226 4.46 -7.30 9.61
N ALA A 227 4.56 -7.85 10.82
CA ALA A 227 5.81 -7.96 11.55
C ALA A 227 6.80 -8.99 10.99
N GLU A 228 6.31 -10.08 10.38
CA GLU A 228 7.15 -11.24 10.07
C GLU A 228 7.31 -11.47 8.55
N SER A 229 6.65 -10.66 7.73
CA SER A 229 6.70 -10.74 6.27
C SER A 229 7.41 -9.53 5.67
N LYS A 230 8.01 -9.71 4.49
CA LYS A 230 8.69 -8.62 3.79
C LYS A 230 7.70 -7.50 3.42
N LEU A 231 8.06 -6.24 3.69
CA LEU A 231 7.26 -5.06 3.31
C LEU A 231 6.86 -5.10 1.84
N ASN A 232 7.80 -5.48 0.98
CA ASN A 232 7.59 -5.52 -0.46
C ASN A 232 6.71 -6.71 -0.94
N THR A 233 6.06 -7.48 -0.07
CA THR A 233 5.17 -8.58 -0.49
C THR A 233 4.02 -8.09 -1.39
N TYR A 234 3.49 -6.90 -1.11
CA TYR A 234 2.42 -6.29 -1.89
C TYR A 234 2.95 -5.22 -2.84
N TRP A 235 2.29 -5.09 -3.98
CA TRP A 235 2.57 -4.02 -4.94
C TRP A 235 2.51 -2.64 -4.30
N ALA A 236 1.47 -2.39 -3.50
CA ALA A 236 1.21 -1.08 -2.93
C ALA A 236 2.38 -0.57 -2.06
N THR A 237 2.96 -1.44 -1.23
CA THR A 237 4.09 -1.12 -0.34
C THR A 237 5.41 -1.05 -1.09
N ASP A 238 5.69 -1.99 -2.01
CA ASP A 238 6.91 -1.94 -2.85
C ASP A 238 6.97 -0.66 -3.70
N LEU A 239 5.85 -0.23 -4.27
CA LEU A 239 5.79 1.01 -5.04
C LEU A 239 5.78 2.26 -4.16
N LEU A 240 5.26 2.19 -2.93
CA LEU A 240 5.37 3.29 -1.96
C LEU A 240 6.84 3.56 -1.61
N HIS A 241 7.61 2.51 -1.30
CA HIS A 241 9.06 2.58 -1.11
C HIS A 241 9.75 3.25 -2.30
N ARG A 242 9.47 2.78 -3.53
CA ARG A 242 10.09 3.34 -4.73
C ARG A 242 9.71 4.80 -4.96
N ALA A 243 8.47 5.17 -4.64
CA ALA A 243 8.04 6.57 -4.69
C ALA A 243 8.83 7.43 -3.71
N PHE A 244 9.17 6.93 -2.52
CA PHE A 244 10.05 7.63 -1.58
C PHE A 244 11.49 7.79 -2.06
N HIS A 245 11.97 6.97 -2.99
CA HIS A 245 13.25 7.23 -3.64
C HIS A 245 13.21 8.31 -4.73
N LEU A 246 12.03 8.76 -5.17
CA LEU A 246 11.91 9.84 -6.16
C LEU A 246 12.02 11.21 -5.47
N PRO A 247 13.00 12.07 -5.80
CA PRO A 247 13.18 13.34 -5.12
C PRO A 247 11.99 14.30 -5.24
N GLY A 248 11.14 14.16 -6.27
CA GLY A 248 9.92 14.97 -6.32
C GLY A 248 8.89 14.60 -5.24
N ILE A 249 9.01 13.42 -4.63
CA ILE A 249 8.24 12.99 -3.46
C ILE A 249 9.01 13.20 -2.17
N SER A 250 10.26 12.79 -2.09
CA SER A 250 11.02 12.76 -0.83
C SER A 250 11.92 13.95 -0.59
N ASP A 251 12.03 14.88 -1.53
CA ASP A 251 13.07 15.93 -1.54
C ASP A 251 14.50 15.36 -1.44
N GLY A 252 14.68 14.07 -1.70
CA GLY A 252 15.95 13.36 -1.56
C GLY A 252 16.39 13.13 -0.11
N ILE A 253 15.50 13.25 0.87
CA ILE A 253 15.83 13.10 2.30
C ILE A 253 15.20 11.88 2.98
N ILE A 254 14.25 11.19 2.33
CA ILE A 254 13.76 9.90 2.83
C ILE A 254 14.76 8.80 2.45
N ASP A 255 15.20 8.03 3.43
CA ASP A 255 16.17 6.94 3.27
C ASP A 255 15.83 5.74 4.17
N HIS A 256 16.72 4.74 4.20
CA HIS A 256 16.65 3.56 5.05
C HIS A 256 17.46 3.76 6.32
N TYR A 257 16.77 3.97 7.45
CA TYR A 257 17.34 4.06 8.79
C TYR A 257 16.93 2.90 9.68
N ALA A 258 15.77 2.29 9.41
CA ALA A 258 15.40 0.96 9.87
C ALA A 258 15.39 -0.01 8.70
N GLU A 259 15.78 -1.26 8.95
CA GLU A 259 15.80 -2.32 7.94
C GLU A 259 14.70 -3.38 8.20
N ASP A 260 14.10 -3.36 9.40
CA ASP A 260 13.05 -4.29 9.77
C ASP A 260 11.98 -3.68 10.68
N TYR A 261 10.95 -4.47 10.95
CA TYR A 261 9.82 -4.08 11.77
C TYR A 261 10.23 -3.69 13.20
N ALA A 262 11.15 -4.42 13.82
CA ALA A 262 11.55 -4.16 15.20
C ALA A 262 12.36 -2.86 15.31
N GLU A 263 13.20 -2.57 14.31
CA GLU A 263 13.94 -1.32 14.21
C GLU A 263 13.02 -0.13 13.95
N ALA A 264 12.06 -0.27 13.03
CA ALA A 264 11.07 0.77 12.74
C ALA A 264 10.25 1.17 13.99
N LEU A 265 9.94 0.21 14.88
CA LEU A 265 9.25 0.49 16.15
C LEU A 265 10.13 1.20 17.19
N LYS A 266 11.45 1.07 17.11
CA LYS A 266 12.39 1.70 18.05
C LYS A 266 12.82 3.08 17.59
N LEU A 267 12.80 3.33 16.28
CA LEU A 267 13.44 4.49 15.68
C LEU A 267 12.97 5.82 16.28
N ALA A 268 11.67 5.99 16.51
CA ALA A 268 11.14 7.21 17.13
C ALA A 268 11.63 7.45 18.58
N ALA A 269 12.04 6.40 19.29
CA ALA A 269 12.57 6.48 20.65
C ALA A 269 14.10 6.59 20.69
N THR A 270 14.81 5.99 19.74
CA THR A 270 16.28 5.96 19.71
C THR A 270 16.89 7.10 18.89
N GLU A 271 16.28 7.44 17.75
CA GLU A 271 16.74 8.43 16.78
C GLU A 271 15.53 9.26 16.29
N PRO A 272 14.95 10.10 17.17
CA PRO A 272 13.70 10.83 16.91
C PRO A 272 13.78 11.83 15.74
N GLU A 273 14.97 12.13 15.24
CA GLU A 273 15.19 12.92 14.04
C GLU A 273 15.04 12.11 12.74
N LEU A 274 15.14 10.77 12.81
CA LEU A 274 15.16 9.89 11.63
C LEU A 274 13.81 9.22 11.34
N TYR A 275 12.97 8.96 12.36
CA TYR A 275 11.68 8.26 12.15
C TYR A 275 10.79 8.93 11.09
N ILE A 276 10.89 10.26 10.99
CA ILE A 276 10.09 11.10 10.10
C ILE A 276 10.50 10.94 8.63
N ILE A 277 11.73 10.49 8.37
CA ILE A 277 12.35 10.34 7.05
C ILE A 277 12.83 8.91 6.79
N ASP A 278 12.40 7.95 7.61
CA ASP A 278 12.67 6.55 7.40
C ASP A 278 11.59 5.91 6.53
N SER A 279 12.02 5.37 5.39
CA SER A 279 11.11 4.82 4.39
C SER A 279 10.38 3.58 4.92
N ASP A 280 11.01 2.79 5.78
CA ASP A 280 10.45 1.56 6.31
C ASP A 280 9.44 1.81 7.42
N THR A 281 9.71 2.74 8.33
CA THR A 281 8.75 3.22 9.33
C THR A 281 7.48 3.76 8.66
N LEU A 282 7.63 4.54 7.58
CA LEU A 282 6.49 5.01 6.79
C LEU A 282 5.73 3.83 6.14
N GLN A 283 6.43 2.91 5.48
CA GLN A 283 5.77 1.76 4.85
C GLN A 283 5.03 0.87 5.86
N TYR A 284 5.66 0.52 6.99
CA TYR A 284 5.07 -0.32 8.03
C TYR A 284 3.84 0.33 8.65
N PHE A 285 3.91 1.63 8.97
CA PHE A 285 2.75 2.35 9.44
C PHE A 285 1.61 2.30 8.42
N ALA A 286 1.90 2.60 7.15
CA ALA A 286 0.88 2.65 6.11
C ALA A 286 0.15 1.30 5.93
N ILE A 287 0.90 0.21 5.85
CA ILE A 287 0.33 -1.13 5.63
C ILE A 287 -0.36 -1.67 6.88
N GLU A 288 0.15 -1.40 8.08
CA GLU A 288 -0.51 -1.85 9.32
C GLU A 288 -1.79 -1.08 9.59
N ALA A 289 -1.81 0.24 9.35
CA ALA A 289 -3.02 1.03 9.42
C ALA A 289 -4.07 0.53 8.42
N TYR A 290 -3.69 0.29 7.16
CA TYR A 290 -4.62 -0.24 6.17
C TYR A 290 -5.12 -1.65 6.53
N ALA A 291 -4.24 -2.51 7.07
CA ALA A 291 -4.65 -3.81 7.57
C ALA A 291 -5.69 -3.70 8.68
N TYR A 292 -5.45 -2.81 9.65
CA TYR A 292 -6.30 -2.61 10.82
C TYR A 292 -7.63 -1.94 10.50
N ASP A 293 -7.65 -0.92 9.64
CA ASP A 293 -8.86 -0.14 9.38
C ASP A 293 -9.71 -0.74 8.25
N ILE A 294 -9.07 -1.34 7.23
CA ILE A 294 -9.73 -1.75 5.98
C ILE A 294 -9.74 -3.26 5.80
N ALA A 295 -8.58 -3.93 5.85
CA ALA A 295 -8.50 -5.34 5.47
C ALA A 295 -9.18 -6.26 6.50
N ILE A 296 -8.90 -6.05 7.78
CA ILE A 296 -9.52 -6.76 8.90
C ILE A 296 -9.86 -5.72 9.99
N PRO A 297 -11.00 -5.01 9.85
CA PRO A 297 -11.37 -3.88 10.71
C PRO A 297 -11.24 -4.18 12.21
N GLY A 298 -10.45 -3.37 12.92
CA GLY A 298 -10.23 -3.46 14.37
C GLY A 298 -9.24 -4.54 14.82
N VAL A 299 -8.69 -5.34 13.90
CA VAL A 299 -7.80 -6.47 14.23
C VAL A 299 -6.50 -6.43 13.40
N GLY A 300 -6.61 -6.24 12.09
CA GLY A 300 -5.49 -6.31 11.16
C GLY A 300 -4.83 -7.69 11.11
N CYS A 301 -3.57 -7.71 10.67
CA CYS A 301 -2.69 -8.88 10.70
C CYS A 301 -1.28 -8.49 11.19
N PRO A 302 -1.15 -7.96 12.41
CA PRO A 302 0.12 -7.40 12.89
C PRO A 302 1.23 -8.45 12.99
N GLY A 303 0.90 -9.72 13.23
CA GLY A 303 1.87 -10.78 13.52
C GLY A 303 2.32 -10.78 14.99
N GLU A 304 3.30 -11.63 15.29
CA GLU A 304 3.93 -11.62 16.61
C GLU A 304 4.78 -10.36 16.79
N ARG A 305 4.50 -9.61 17.86
CA ARG A 305 5.27 -8.41 18.16
C ARG A 305 6.67 -8.83 18.63
N PRO A 306 7.75 -8.31 18.03
CA PRO A 306 9.09 -8.57 18.54
C PRO A 306 9.20 -8.06 19.98
N VAL A 307 9.90 -8.81 20.83
CA VAL A 307 10.24 -8.35 22.18
C VAL A 307 11.26 -7.23 22.03
N ILE A 308 10.80 -6.00 22.13
CA ILE A 308 11.63 -4.80 22.08
C ILE A 308 12.33 -4.68 23.44
N ASP A 309 13.56 -5.16 23.55
CA ASP A 309 14.42 -4.86 24.71
C ASP A 309 14.79 -3.37 24.67
N THR A 310 14.04 -2.55 25.40
CA THR A 310 14.34 -1.12 25.64
C THR A 310 15.57 -0.90 26.55
N ALA A 311 16.36 -1.94 26.83
CA ALA A 311 17.52 -1.88 27.72
C ALA A 311 18.80 -1.33 27.05
N ALA A 312 18.79 -0.98 25.77
CA ALA A 312 19.95 -0.48 25.05
C ALA A 312 20.11 1.05 25.06
N ALA A 313 19.59 1.73 26.09
CA ALA A 313 19.90 3.15 26.36
C ALA A 313 20.91 3.29 27.52
N THR A 314 21.99 2.48 27.53
CA THR A 314 23.18 2.71 28.39
C THR A 314 24.40 1.89 27.94
N SER A 315 24.74 1.90 26.66
CA SER A 315 26.09 1.52 26.21
C SER A 315 27.03 2.72 26.31
N THR A 316 27.25 3.20 27.54
CA THR A 316 28.42 4.04 27.84
C THR A 316 29.65 3.20 27.54
N ALA A 317 30.39 3.59 26.51
CA ALA A 317 31.68 3.01 26.18
C ALA A 317 32.54 2.87 27.43
N ALA A 318 33.11 1.69 27.63
CA ALA A 318 34.06 1.43 28.71
C ALA A 318 35.21 2.46 28.64
N PRO A 319 35.55 3.16 29.74
CA PRO A 319 36.60 4.16 29.71
C PRO A 319 37.96 3.46 29.65
N THR A 320 38.72 3.75 28.60
CA THR A 320 40.14 3.44 28.51
C THR A 320 40.87 4.22 29.61
N THR A 321 41.55 3.50 30.50
CA THR A 321 42.33 4.06 31.61
C THR A 321 43.42 4.99 31.10
N THR A 322 43.26 6.30 31.28
CA THR A 322 44.34 7.28 31.22
C THR A 322 44.37 8.04 32.55
N ALA A 323 45.58 8.28 33.03
CA ALA A 323 45.89 8.70 34.39
C ALA A 323 45.20 9.99 34.84
N ALA A 324 44.97 10.06 36.16
CA ALA A 324 44.33 11.12 36.90
C ALA A 324 44.98 12.51 36.72
N SER A 325 44.15 13.54 36.69
CA SER A 325 44.47 14.90 37.13
C SER A 325 43.20 15.56 37.66
N ASP A 326 43.38 16.37 38.70
CA ASP A 326 42.41 16.76 39.72
C ASP A 326 41.19 17.61 39.29
N ALA A 327 40.21 17.56 40.21
CA ALA A 327 38.90 18.18 40.31
C ALA A 327 38.71 19.65 39.89
N SER A 328 37.48 19.98 39.42
CA SER A 328 36.58 20.92 40.10
C SER A 328 35.17 20.85 39.50
N GLY A 329 34.12 20.89 40.33
CA GLY A 329 32.73 20.60 39.95
C GLY A 329 31.90 21.79 39.48
N THR A 330 30.73 21.52 38.90
CA THR A 330 29.40 22.01 39.33
C THR A 330 28.27 21.47 38.45
N THR A 331 27.13 21.32 39.11
CA THR A 331 25.75 20.94 38.71
C THR A 331 25.18 21.55 37.42
N SER A 332 24.49 20.72 36.62
CA SER A 332 23.04 20.77 36.32
C SER A 332 22.73 20.20 34.92
N ALA A 333 21.57 19.55 34.80
CA ALA A 333 21.04 18.96 33.57
C ALA A 333 20.71 20.05 32.53
N ASP A 334 21.22 19.91 31.31
CA ASP A 334 20.89 20.82 30.21
C ASP A 334 19.56 20.42 29.56
N ALA A 335 18.56 21.28 29.74
CA ALA A 335 17.46 21.42 28.80
C ALA A 335 18.04 21.94 27.47
N SER A 336 17.74 21.27 26.36
CA SER A 336 18.25 21.65 25.04
C SER A 336 17.56 22.93 24.57
N CYS A 337 18.14 24.08 24.92
CA CYS A 337 17.60 25.38 24.51
C CYS A 337 18.10 25.77 23.12
N HIS A 338 17.23 26.35 22.29
CA HIS A 338 17.64 26.95 21.02
C HIS A 338 16.99 28.32 20.80
N THR A 339 17.61 29.12 19.91
CA THR A 339 17.28 30.52 19.65
C THR A 339 16.76 30.68 18.23
N HIS A 340 15.65 31.39 18.07
CA HIS A 340 15.11 31.76 16.77
C HIS A 340 15.72 33.06 16.24
N ASP A 341 15.54 33.34 14.94
CA ASP A 341 16.05 34.56 14.28
C ASP A 341 15.44 35.85 14.84
N ASP A 342 14.32 35.77 15.58
CA ASP A 342 13.72 36.89 16.32
C ASP A 342 14.34 37.10 17.72
N GLY A 343 15.33 36.29 18.09
CA GLY A 343 16.07 36.36 19.35
C GLY A 343 15.37 35.73 20.55
N PHE A 344 14.24 35.04 20.36
CA PHE A 344 13.57 34.35 21.46
C PHE A 344 14.23 32.99 21.73
N VAL A 345 14.48 32.69 23.02
CA VAL A 345 15.12 31.45 23.48
C VAL A 345 14.10 30.61 24.26
N HIS A 346 13.98 29.34 23.91
CA HIS A 346 13.21 28.37 24.67
C HIS A 346 14.12 27.32 25.30
N CYS A 347 13.86 27.07 26.58
CA CYS A 347 14.34 25.99 27.43
C CYS A 347 13.08 25.32 28.02
#